data_AF-A0A1L9P1U9-F1
#
_entry.id   AF-A0A1L9P1U9-F1
#
_cell.length_a   1.000
_cell.length_b   1.000
_cell.length_c   1.000
_cell.angle_alpha   90.00
_cell.angle_beta   90.00
_cell.angle_gamma   90.00
#
_symmetry.space_group_name_H-M   'P 1'
#
loop_
_entity.id
_entity.type
_entity.pdbx_description
1 polymer ?
#
loop_
_entity_poly.entity_id
_entity_poly.type
_entity_poly.pdbx_seq_one_letter_code
_entity_poly.pdbx_strand_id
1 'polypeptide(L)'
;MLPRTFSKMFTTSLVVSIGLIVASAATAQSASEQAIANFQMADANSDGALSQAEFTAFIDLNAASKIGQSHRVQELGLYRKAFARLDANSDGAVSAAELQNATSG
;
A
#
# COMPACT_ATOMS: atom_id res chain seq x y z
N MET A 1 1.83 -42.26 -38.15
CA MET A 1 1.50 -41.98 -36.72
C MET A 1 1.93 -40.55 -36.42
N LEU A 2 1.02 -39.58 -36.47
CA LEU A 2 1.26 -38.20 -36.03
C LEU A 2 0.11 -37.81 -35.06
N PRO A 3 0.40 -37.27 -33.86
CA PRO A 3 -0.63 -36.97 -32.87
C PRO A 3 -1.38 -35.65 -33.18
N ARG A 4 -2.69 -35.81 -33.37
CA ARG A 4 -3.80 -35.14 -32.68
C ARG A 4 -3.56 -33.71 -32.16
N THR A 5 -4.06 -32.75 -32.95
CA THR A 5 -4.94 -31.63 -32.55
C THR A 5 -4.84 -31.11 -31.11
N PHE A 6 -4.35 -29.88 -30.94
CA PHE A 6 -4.78 -28.99 -29.86
C PHE A 6 -5.39 -27.72 -30.44
N SER A 7 -6.65 -27.52 -30.10
CA SER A 7 -7.59 -26.61 -30.71
C SER A 7 -7.72 -25.36 -29.83
N LYS A 8 -7.60 -24.20 -30.47
CA LYS A 8 -8.31 -22.93 -30.20
C LYS A 8 -7.91 -22.05 -29.00
N MET A 9 -7.32 -20.91 -29.39
CA MET A 9 -7.77 -19.53 -29.07
C MET A 9 -7.71 -19.08 -27.62
N PHE A 10 -6.55 -18.53 -27.22
CA PHE A 10 -6.49 -17.54 -26.15
C PHE A 10 -6.67 -16.14 -26.77
N THR A 11 -7.91 -15.82 -27.12
CA THR A 11 -8.31 -14.47 -27.49
C THR A 11 -8.66 -13.72 -26.22
N THR A 12 -7.70 -12.99 -25.66
CA THR A 12 -8.01 -11.74 -24.96
C THR A 12 -6.83 -10.80 -25.14
N SER A 13 -6.94 -10.02 -26.21
CA SER A 13 -6.16 -8.81 -26.39
C SER A 13 -6.47 -7.87 -25.24
N LEU A 14 -5.47 -7.51 -24.44
CA LEU A 14 -5.53 -6.28 -23.67
C LEU A 14 -4.18 -5.58 -23.80
N VAL A 15 -4.05 -4.86 -24.90
CA VAL A 15 -3.06 -3.80 -25.06
C VAL A 15 -3.43 -2.70 -24.05
N VAL A 16 -2.66 -2.57 -22.97
CA VAL A 16 -2.62 -1.33 -22.20
C VAL A 16 -1.22 -0.75 -22.38
N SER A 17 -1.08 -0.03 -23.50
CA SER A 17 -0.01 0.92 -23.71
C SER A 17 -0.31 2.13 -22.84
N ILE A 18 0.30 2.23 -21.68
CA ILE A 18 0.43 3.52 -20.98
C ILE A 18 1.91 3.78 -20.84
N GLY A 19 2.46 4.43 -21.87
CA GLY A 19 3.69 5.19 -21.70
C GLY A 19 3.36 6.37 -20.77
N LEU A 20 3.93 6.36 -19.57
CA LEU A 20 3.90 7.52 -18.70
C LEU A 20 5.34 7.93 -18.37
N ILE A 21 5.79 8.94 -19.11
CA ILE A 21 7.00 9.70 -18.78
C ILE A 21 6.70 10.48 -17.50
N VAL A 22 7.20 10.03 -16.35
CA VAL A 22 7.38 10.91 -15.18
C VAL A 22 8.73 10.61 -14.56
N ALA A 23 9.76 11.34 -15.00
CA ALA A 23 11.12 11.28 -14.45
C ALA A 23 11.26 11.95 -13.06
N SER A 24 10.16 12.32 -12.41
CA SER A 24 10.11 12.61 -10.96
C SER A 24 9.53 11.46 -10.14
N ALA A 25 9.11 10.36 -10.78
CA ALA A 25 8.51 9.22 -10.10
C ALA A 25 9.55 8.38 -9.34
N ALA A 26 10.84 8.44 -9.67
CA ALA A 26 11.83 7.54 -9.04
C ALA A 26 11.90 7.66 -7.51
N THR A 27 11.75 8.87 -6.94
CA THR A 27 11.78 9.06 -5.47
C THR A 27 10.42 8.82 -4.81
N ALA A 28 9.31 9.15 -5.49
CA ALA A 28 7.97 8.85 -5.02
C ALA A 28 7.66 7.34 -5.08
N GLN A 29 8.20 6.65 -6.10
CA GLN A 29 8.13 5.21 -6.30
C GLN A 29 8.92 4.48 -5.20
N SER A 30 10.13 4.94 -4.86
CA SER A 30 10.88 4.32 -3.77
C SER A 30 10.22 4.55 -2.40
N ALA A 31 9.65 5.74 -2.15
CA ALA A 31 8.92 6.00 -0.91
C ALA A 31 7.63 5.16 -0.81
N SER A 32 6.91 4.95 -1.91
CA SER A 32 5.72 4.09 -1.94
C SER A 32 6.09 2.61 -1.80
N GLU A 33 7.15 2.13 -2.45
CA GLU A 33 7.67 0.76 -2.30
C GLU A 33 8.07 0.47 -0.84
N GLN A 34 8.77 1.39 -0.18
CA GLN A 34 9.14 1.25 1.23
C GLN A 34 7.92 1.30 2.16
N ALA A 35 6.92 2.13 1.85
CA ALA A 35 5.67 2.16 2.62
C ALA A 35 4.91 0.84 2.50
N ILE A 36 4.89 0.23 1.30
CA ILE A 36 4.28 -1.09 1.08
C ILE A 36 5.03 -2.17 1.85
N ALA A 37 6.36 -2.16 1.81
CA ALA A 37 7.18 -3.10 2.57
C ALA A 37 6.93 -2.96 4.08
N ASN A 38 6.90 -1.72 4.59
CA ASN A 38 6.60 -1.43 5.99
C ASN A 38 5.18 -1.87 6.38
N PHE A 39 4.20 -1.71 5.48
CA PHE A 39 2.83 -2.20 5.69
C PHE A 39 2.83 -3.72 5.87
N GLN A 40 3.46 -4.45 4.95
CA GLN A 40 3.55 -5.92 5.02
C GLN A 40 4.32 -6.40 6.25
N MET A 41 5.32 -5.65 6.71
CA MET A 41 6.05 -5.96 7.94
C MET A 41 5.22 -5.72 9.20
N ALA A 42 4.33 -4.74 9.17
CA ALA A 42 3.47 -4.40 10.30
C ALA A 42 2.22 -5.27 10.37
N ASP A 43 1.70 -5.72 9.24
CA ASP A 43 0.57 -6.67 9.09
C ASP A 43 0.98 -8.08 9.53
N ALA A 44 1.02 -8.28 10.85
CA ALA A 44 1.57 -9.49 11.46
C ALA A 44 0.64 -10.70 11.29
N ASN A 45 -0.67 -10.45 11.19
CA ASN A 45 -1.67 -11.49 10.93
C ASN A 45 -1.90 -11.73 9.42
N SER A 46 -1.33 -10.89 8.55
CA SER A 46 -1.43 -10.98 7.09
C SER A 46 -2.87 -10.96 6.58
N ASP A 47 -3.72 -10.18 7.23
CA ASP A 47 -5.13 -10.02 6.83
C ASP A 47 -5.35 -8.92 5.78
N GLY A 48 -4.30 -8.19 5.43
CA GLY A 48 -4.33 -7.12 4.43
C GLY A 48 -4.81 -5.78 4.97
N ALA A 49 -4.95 -5.65 6.29
CA ALA A 49 -5.25 -4.43 7.01
C ALA A 49 -4.34 -4.28 8.23
N LEU A 50 -4.26 -3.06 8.77
CA LEU A 50 -3.52 -2.81 10.01
C LEU A 50 -4.50 -2.58 11.14
N SER A 51 -4.50 -3.46 12.13
CA SER A 51 -5.15 -3.16 13.41
C SER A 51 -4.49 -1.97 14.10
N GLN A 52 -5.12 -1.41 15.13
CA GLN A 52 -4.55 -0.28 15.88
C GLN A 52 -3.14 -0.57 16.44
N ALA A 53 -2.88 -1.82 16.85
CA ALA A 53 -1.58 -2.25 17.37
C ALA A 53 -0.53 -2.27 16.24
N GLU A 54 -0.87 -2.87 15.11
CA GLU A 54 0.01 -3.00 13.94
C GLU A 54 0.26 -1.65 13.28
N PHE A 55 -0.74 -0.77 13.26
CA PHE A 55 -0.62 0.59 12.76
C PHE A 55 0.44 1.40 13.50
N THR A 56 0.62 1.17 14.80
CA THR A 56 1.67 1.83 15.57
C THR A 56 3.05 1.44 15.04
N ALA A 57 3.27 0.14 14.81
CA ALA A 57 4.52 -0.37 14.21
C ALA A 57 4.73 0.17 12.79
N PHE A 58 3.66 0.24 11.98
CA PHE A 58 3.72 0.82 10.65
C PHE A 58 4.16 2.29 10.66
N ILE A 59 3.62 3.11 11.57
CA ILE A 59 4.03 4.51 11.72
C ILE A 59 5.48 4.62 12.16
N ASP A 60 5.94 3.76 13.08
CA ASP A 60 7.33 3.75 13.54
C ASP A 60 8.31 3.39 12.41
N LEU A 61 7.98 2.36 11.62
CA LEU A 61 8.76 1.97 10.44
C LEU A 61 8.80 3.07 9.38
N ASN A 62 7.67 3.72 9.12
CA ASN A 62 7.61 4.83 8.19
C ASN A 62 8.32 6.08 8.71
N ALA A 63 8.30 6.34 10.02
CA ALA A 63 9.04 7.44 10.64
C ALA A 63 10.54 7.23 10.51
N ALA A 64 11.02 6.01 10.74
CA ALA A 64 12.42 5.63 10.54
C ALA A 64 12.87 5.83 9.08
N SER A 65 12.01 5.48 8.12
CA SER A 65 12.25 5.69 6.68
C SER A 65 11.91 7.10 6.20
N LYS A 66 11.51 8.02 7.09
CA LYS A 66 11.11 9.41 6.78
C LYS A 66 10.03 9.51 5.69
N ILE A 67 9.08 8.59 5.71
CA ILE A 67 7.98 8.51 4.75
C ILE A 67 6.80 9.37 5.24
N GLY A 68 6.38 10.32 4.40
CA GLY A 68 5.20 11.16 4.64
C GLY A 68 5.29 11.98 5.93
N GLN A 69 4.20 12.03 6.70
CA GLN A 69 4.12 12.75 7.98
C GLN A 69 4.30 11.82 9.20
N SER A 70 4.77 10.59 9.01
CA SER A 70 4.84 9.55 10.04
C SER A 70 5.71 9.96 11.22
N HIS A 71 6.82 10.67 10.97
CA HIS A 71 7.68 11.23 12.03
C HIS A 71 6.92 12.19 12.96
N ARG A 72 6.00 13.00 12.43
CA ARG A 72 5.18 13.92 13.25
C ARG A 72 4.14 13.17 14.06
N VAL A 73 3.57 12.11 13.50
CA VAL A 73 2.62 11.25 14.21
C VAL A 73 3.32 10.56 15.39
N GLN A 74 4.53 10.04 15.17
CA GLN A 74 5.37 9.44 16.19
C GLN A 74 5.75 10.45 17.28
N GLU A 75 6.33 11.59 16.89
CA GLU A 75 6.80 12.63 17.83
C GLU A 75 5.67 13.20 18.70
N LEU A 76 4.49 13.40 18.12
CA LEU A 76 3.33 13.95 18.83
C LEU A 76 2.47 12.87 19.52
N GLY A 77 2.84 11.59 19.42
CA GLY A 77 2.06 10.48 19.97
C GLY A 77 0.63 10.39 19.40
N LEU A 78 0.43 10.82 18.15
CA LEU A 78 -0.89 10.96 17.52
C LEU A 78 -1.38 9.68 16.83
N TYR A 79 -0.81 8.51 17.15
CA TYR A 79 -1.16 7.22 16.51
C TYR A 79 -2.67 7.00 16.43
N ARG A 80 -3.39 7.14 17.54
CA ARG A 80 -4.85 6.95 17.57
C ARG A 80 -5.61 7.96 16.70
N LYS A 81 -5.13 9.20 16.63
CA LYS A 81 -5.76 10.24 15.81
C LYS A 81 -5.49 10.03 14.32
N ALA A 82 -4.28 9.57 13.98
CA ALA A 82 -3.92 9.21 12.62
C ALA A 82 -4.72 7.97 12.17
N PHE A 83 -4.78 6.94 13.02
CA PHE A 83 -5.58 5.74 12.81
C PHE A 83 -7.05 6.08 12.55
N ALA A 84 -7.69 6.82 13.46
CA ALA A 84 -9.10 7.21 13.31
C ALA A 84 -9.37 8.15 12.13
N ARG A 85 -8.35 8.77 11.54
CA ARG A 85 -8.48 9.54 10.29
C ARG A 85 -8.43 8.67 9.04
N LEU A 86 -7.76 7.53 9.13
CA LEU A 86 -7.56 6.59 8.04
C LEU A 86 -8.66 5.53 7.99
N ASP A 87 -9.08 5.04 9.17
CA ASP A 87 -10.20 4.13 9.38
C ASP A 87 -11.53 4.86 9.08
N ALA A 88 -11.82 4.98 7.79
CA ALA A 88 -12.93 5.79 7.27
C ALA A 88 -14.26 5.03 7.40
N ASN A 89 -14.20 3.70 7.34
CA ASN A 89 -15.36 2.83 7.53
C ASN A 89 -15.61 2.49 9.02
N SER A 90 -14.71 2.86 9.93
CA SER A 90 -14.79 2.60 11.38
C SER A 90 -14.89 1.11 11.71
N ASP A 91 -14.21 0.27 10.95
CA ASP A 91 -14.17 -1.18 11.17
C ASP A 91 -13.09 -1.61 12.19
N GLY A 92 -12.27 -0.67 12.65
CA GLY A 92 -11.21 -0.92 13.63
C GLY A 92 -9.92 -1.44 13.00
N ALA A 93 -9.79 -1.37 11.68
CA ALA A 93 -8.56 -1.61 10.93
C ALA A 93 -8.33 -0.50 9.89
N VAL A 94 -7.12 -0.44 9.34
CA VAL A 94 -6.79 0.47 8.23
C VAL A 94 -6.32 -0.37 7.06
N SER A 95 -7.14 -0.44 6.02
CA SER A 95 -6.80 -1.18 4.80
C SER A 95 -5.84 -0.40 3.90
N ALA A 96 -5.14 -1.11 3.00
CA ALA A 96 -4.31 -0.46 1.99
C ALA A 96 -5.08 0.52 1.10
N ALA A 97 -6.37 0.23 0.83
CA ALA A 97 -7.25 1.11 0.07
C ALA A 97 -7.52 2.43 0.80
N GLU A 98 -7.72 2.38 2.12
CA GLU A 98 -7.93 3.58 2.94
C GLU A 98 -6.67 4.44 3.06
N LEU A 99 -5.49 3.82 3.18
CA LEU A 99 -4.20 4.53 3.13
C LEU A 99 -4.00 5.26 1.80
N GLN A 100 -4.32 4.60 0.68
CA GLN A 100 -4.22 5.20 -0.64
C GLN A 100 -5.21 6.37 -0.80
N ASN A 101 -6.43 6.21 -0.28
CA ASN A 101 -7.46 7.25 -0.35
C ASN A 101 -7.06 8.49 0.46
N ALA A 102 -6.43 8.31 1.62
CA ALA A 102 -5.94 9.41 2.44
C ALA A 102 -4.76 10.21 1.85
N THR A 103 -4.03 9.63 0.90
CA THR A 103 -2.96 10.32 0.15
C THR A 103 -3.50 11.04 -1.09
N SER A 104 -4.71 10.70 -1.54
CA SER A 104 -5.28 11.16 -2.80
C SER A 104 -6.27 12.33 -2.66
N GLY A 105 -6.54 12.79 -1.44
CA GLY A 105 -7.40 13.96 -1.14
C GLY A 105 -6.63 15.11 -0.51
#